data_AF-A0A8T4PSI4-F1
#
_entry.id   AF-A0A8T4PSI4-F1
#
_cell.length_a   1.000
_cell.length_b   1.000
_cell.length_c   1.000
_cell.angle_alpha   90.00
_cell.angle_beta   90.00
_cell.angle_gamma   90.00
#
_symmetry.space_group_name_H-M   'P 1'
#
loop_
_entity.id
_entity.type
_entity.pdbx_description
1 polymer ?
#
loop_
_entity_poly.entity_id
_entity_poly.type
_entity_poly.pdbx_seq_one_letter_code
_entity_poly.pdbx_strand_id
1 'polypeptide(L)'
;MSKKSVELSINVMIMMALGLAVLVVLFITLTSEAGVFSKTVLSCEAKGGQCMAENDCQYEKTSFKCTEKNKLVCCVNPLGR
;
A
#
# COMPACT_ATOMS: atom_id res chain seq x y z
N MET A 1 -48.69 -20.52 6.57
CA MET A 1 -47.52 -20.07 5.80
C MET A 1 -46.50 -19.49 6.79
N SER A 2 -45.21 -19.78 6.63
CA SER A 2 -44.09 -18.95 7.16
C SER A 2 -43.62 -19.06 8.63
N LYS A 3 -43.24 -20.25 9.12
CA LYS A 3 -42.26 -20.35 10.24
C LYS A 3 -40.85 -20.74 9.77
N LYS A 4 -40.73 -21.73 8.88
CA LYS A 4 -39.43 -22.15 8.32
C LYS A 4 -38.71 -21.08 7.46
N SER A 5 -39.45 -20.20 6.77
CA SER A 5 -38.83 -19.10 6.00
C SER A 5 -38.21 -18.01 6.89
N VAL A 6 -38.66 -17.88 8.14
CA VAL A 6 -38.16 -16.86 9.07
C VAL A 6 -36.82 -17.29 9.66
N GLU A 7 -36.68 -18.55 10.06
CA GLU A 7 -35.39 -19.10 10.52
C GLU A 7 -34.30 -19.02 9.45
N LEU A 8 -34.65 -19.29 8.20
CA LEU A 8 -33.71 -19.22 7.07
C LEU A 8 -33.24 -17.78 6.81
N SER A 9 -34.12 -16.78 7.01
CA SER A 9 -33.75 -15.36 6.88
C SER A 9 -32.77 -14.89 7.96
N ILE A 10 -32.93 -15.36 9.20
CA ILE A 10 -32.06 -14.96 10.31
C ILE A 10 -30.66 -15.54 10.12
N ASN A 11 -30.56 -16.82 9.72
CA ASN A 11 -29.26 -17.46 9.54
C ASN A 11 -28.46 -16.83 8.38
N VAL A 12 -29.14 -16.43 7.30
CA VAL A 12 -28.53 -15.71 6.18
C VAL A 12 -28.04 -14.31 6.61
N MET A 13 -28.81 -13.61 7.44
CA MET A 13 -28.41 -12.29 7.96
C MET A 13 -27.15 -12.39 8.83
N ILE A 14 -27.06 -13.43 9.68
CA ILE A 14 -25.86 -13.69 10.50
C ILE A 14 -24.65 -13.99 9.60
N MET A 15 -24.82 -14.83 8.58
CA MET A 15 -23.74 -15.14 7.63
C MET A 15 -23.25 -13.89 6.87
N MET A 16 -24.16 -13.01 6.44
CA MET A 16 -23.78 -11.74 5.81
C MET A 16 -23.01 -10.83 6.76
N ALA A 17 -23.45 -10.71 8.01
CA ALA A 17 -22.76 -9.91 9.03
C ALA A 17 -21.35 -10.44 9.33
N LEU A 18 -21.21 -11.77 9.48
CA LEU A 18 -19.91 -12.41 9.68
C LEU A 18 -19.00 -12.25 8.46
N GLY A 19 -19.53 -12.42 7.25
CA GLY A 19 -18.78 -12.21 6.01
C GLY A 19 -18.26 -10.78 5.89
N LEU A 20 -19.10 -9.78 6.18
CA LEU A 20 -18.70 -8.37 6.22
C LEU A 20 -17.64 -8.10 7.28
N ALA A 21 -17.77 -8.66 8.48
CA ALA A 21 -16.79 -8.49 9.55
C ALA A 21 -15.41 -9.03 9.15
N VAL A 22 -15.35 -10.21 8.55
CA VAL A 22 -14.10 -10.79 8.05
C VAL A 22 -13.49 -9.92 6.95
N LEU A 23 -14.30 -9.42 6.02
CA LEU A 23 -13.87 -8.50 4.97
C LEU A 23 -13.23 -7.24 5.55
N VAL A 24 -13.86 -6.61 6.56
CA VAL A 24 -13.32 -5.42 7.23
C VAL A 24 -11.96 -5.71 7.86
N VAL A 25 -11.81 -6.84 8.55
CA VAL A 25 -10.53 -7.24 9.17
C VAL A 25 -9.44 -7.42 8.10
N LEU A 26 -9.75 -8.11 6.99
CA LEU A 26 -8.82 -8.27 5.88
C LEU A 26 -8.41 -6.92 5.26
N PHE A 27 -9.36 -6.01 5.08
CA PHE A 27 -9.06 -4.67 4.59
C PHE A 27 -8.12 -3.93 5.54
N ILE A 28 -8.33 -4.00 6.85
CA ILE A 28 -7.48 -3.33 7.84
C ILE A 28 -6.04 -3.89 7.78
N THR A 29 -5.89 -5.22 7.75
CA THR A 29 -4.55 -5.84 7.71
C THR A 29 -3.85 -5.55 6.39
N LEU A 30 -4.53 -5.71 5.25
CA LEU A 30 -3.97 -5.42 3.94
C LEU A 30 -3.57 -3.96 3.78
N THR A 31 -4.37 -3.02 4.31
CA THR A 31 -4.05 -1.59 4.22
C THR A 31 -2.87 -1.22 5.12
N SER A 32 -2.74 -1.88 6.28
CA SER A 32 -1.59 -1.68 7.19
C SER A 32 -0.27 -2.12 6.56
N GLU A 33 -0.27 -3.23 5.83
CA GLU A 33 0.91 -3.73 5.12
C GLU A 33 1.13 -3.00 3.80
N ALA A 34 0.07 -2.67 3.05
CA ALA A 34 0.16 -1.93 1.79
C ALA A 34 0.80 -0.54 1.96
N GLY A 35 0.65 0.10 3.12
CA GLY A 35 1.37 1.33 3.45
C GLY A 35 2.89 1.15 3.56
N VAL A 36 3.36 -0.03 3.97
CA VAL A 36 4.78 -0.40 4.05
C VAL A 36 5.28 -0.89 2.70
N PHE A 37 4.51 -1.75 2.01
CA PHE A 37 4.84 -2.20 0.65
C PHE A 37 4.91 -1.03 -0.34
N SER A 38 3.95 -0.09 -0.28
CA SER A 38 3.97 1.12 -1.12
C SER A 38 5.21 1.97 -0.83
N LYS A 39 5.64 2.08 0.42
CA LYS A 39 6.88 2.78 0.76
C LYS A 39 8.08 2.05 0.17
N THR A 40 8.18 0.73 0.31
CA THR A 40 9.29 -0.06 -0.20
C THR A 40 9.39 -0.05 -1.73
N VAL A 41 8.28 -0.19 -2.46
CA VAL A 41 8.31 -0.20 -3.94
C VAL A 41 8.48 1.19 -4.56
N LEU A 42 8.14 2.26 -3.82
CA LEU A 42 8.31 3.66 -4.24
C LEU A 42 9.58 4.31 -3.68
N SER A 43 10.38 3.58 -2.89
CA SER A 43 11.67 4.06 -2.39
C SER A 43 12.64 4.22 -3.56
N CYS A 44 13.38 5.33 -3.57
CA CYS A 44 14.42 5.60 -4.54
C CYS A 44 15.46 4.46 -4.65
N GLU A 45 15.86 3.91 -3.49
CA GLU A 45 16.82 2.81 -3.39
C GLU A 45 16.31 1.52 -4.05
N ALA A 46 15.00 1.23 -3.96
CA ALA A 46 14.39 0.06 -4.58
C ALA A 46 14.35 0.16 -6.12
N LYS A 47 14.50 1.36 -6.67
CA LYS A 47 14.59 1.63 -8.12
C LYS A 47 16.04 1.74 -8.61
N GLY A 48 17.02 1.41 -7.78
CA GLY A 48 18.44 1.53 -8.10
C GLY A 48 18.94 2.97 -8.11
N GLY A 49 18.20 3.90 -7.50
CA GLY A 49 18.57 5.29 -7.35
C GLY A 49 19.18 5.60 -5.98
N GLN A 50 19.75 6.80 -5.86
CA GLN A 50 20.23 7.35 -4.60
C GLN A 50 19.53 8.67 -4.29
N CYS A 51 19.16 8.85 -3.02
CA CYS A 51 18.64 10.11 -2.52
C CYS A 51 19.78 11.09 -2.28
N MET A 52 19.86 12.14 -3.07
CA MET A 52 20.89 13.17 -2.98
C MET A 52 20.26 14.56 -3.01
N ALA A 53 21.00 15.59 -2.58
CA ALA A 53 20.53 16.95 -2.74
C ALA A 53 20.38 17.27 -4.23
N GLU A 54 19.43 18.14 -4.56
CA GLU A 54 19.11 18.48 -5.96
C GLU A 54 20.33 18.97 -6.77
N ASN A 55 21.26 19.67 -6.09
CA ASN A 55 22.48 20.20 -6.68
C ASN A 55 23.57 19.14 -6.90
N ASP A 56 23.54 18.04 -6.15
CA ASP A 56 24.51 16.94 -6.25
C ASP A 56 24.06 15.86 -7.25
N CYS A 57 22.81 15.95 -7.71
CA CYS A 57 22.24 15.03 -8.69
C CYS A 57 22.76 15.30 -10.09
N GLN A 58 23.77 14.54 -10.53
CA GLN A 58 24.31 14.65 -11.90
C GLN A 58 23.59 13.76 -12.93
N TYR A 59 22.50 13.09 -12.53
CA TYR A 59 21.74 12.14 -13.35
C TYR A 59 20.25 12.51 -13.41
N GLU A 60 19.43 11.63 -14.00
CA GLU A 60 18.01 11.87 -14.14
C GLU A 60 17.30 11.91 -12.78
N LYS A 61 16.54 13.00 -12.56
CA LYS A 61 15.73 13.21 -11.36
C LYS A 61 14.38 12.53 -11.54
N THR A 62 13.98 11.74 -10.55
CA THR A 62 12.71 11.02 -10.57
C THR A 62 11.83 11.40 -9.38
N SER A 63 10.52 11.17 -9.53
CA SER A 63 9.51 11.48 -8.52
C SER A 63 9.42 10.43 -7.40
N PHE A 64 10.36 9.50 -7.29
CA PHE A 64 10.38 8.50 -6.23
C PHE A 64 10.66 9.15 -4.86
N LYS A 65 10.10 8.57 -3.80
CA LYS A 65 10.16 9.18 -2.48
C LYS A 65 11.50 8.87 -1.79
N CYS A 66 12.12 9.92 -1.27
CA CYS A 66 13.21 9.84 -0.31
C CYS A 66 12.63 9.89 1.11
N THR A 67 13.08 8.99 1.97
CA THR A 67 12.55 8.80 3.32
C THR A 67 12.85 9.98 4.26
N GLU A 68 13.80 10.84 3.91
CA GLU A 68 14.25 11.95 4.76
C GLU A 68 13.66 13.31 4.38
N LYS A 69 13.38 14.11 5.40
CA LYS A 69 12.67 15.41 5.34
C LYS A 69 13.51 16.57 4.75
N ASN A 70 14.76 16.32 4.42
CA ASN A 70 15.58 17.28 3.67
C ASN A 70 15.26 17.12 2.19
N LYS A 71 15.27 18.22 1.42
CA LYS A 71 14.90 18.30 -0.01
C LYS A 71 15.79 17.43 -0.92
N LEU A 72 15.76 16.13 -0.70
CA LEU A 72 16.51 15.11 -1.43
C LEU A 72 15.65 14.67 -2.61
N VAL A 73 16.25 14.67 -3.78
CA VAL A 73 15.64 14.16 -5.00
C VAL A 73 16.17 12.75 -5.24
N CYS A 74 15.35 11.90 -5.88
CA CYS A 74 15.80 10.58 -6.28
C CYS A 74 16.58 10.67 -7.59
N CYS A 75 17.88 10.38 -7.54
CA CYS A 75 18.77 10.36 -8.68
C CYS A 75 18.97 8.92 -9.14
N VAL A 76 18.56 8.63 -10.37
CA VAL A 76 18.80 7.32 -11.00
C VAL A 76 19.89 7.46 -12.04
N ASN A 77 20.92 6.62 -11.97
CA ASN A 77 21.93 6.57 -13.02
C ASN A 77 21.39 5.70 -14.18
N PRO A 78 21.20 6.25 -15.39
CA PRO A 78 20.71 5.48 -16.53
C PRO A 78 21.68 4.40 -17.02
N LEU A 79 22.95 4.45 -16.59
CA LEU A 79 24.00 3.47 -16.90
C LEU A 79 24.12 2.38 -15.83
N GLY A 80 23.00 1.97 -15.22
CA GLY A 80 22.92 0.98 -14.14
C GLY A 80 24.06 -0.03 -14.17
N ARG A 81 24.89 -0.01 -13.11
CA ARG A 81 25.96 -0.98 -12.96
C ARG A 81 25.38 -2.31 -12.50
#